data_AF-A0A7T7L6W6-F1
#
_entry.id   AF-A0A7T7L6W6-F1
#
_cell.length_a   1.000
_cell.length_b   1.000
_cell.length_c   1.000
_cell.angle_alpha   90.00
_cell.angle_beta   90.00
_cell.angle_gamma   90.00
#
_symmetry.space_group_name_H-M   'P 1'
#
loop_
_entity.id
_entity.type
_entity.pdbx_description
1 polymer ?
#
loop_
_entity_poly.entity_id
_entity_poly.type
_entity_poly.pdbx_seq_one_letter_code
_entity_poly.pdbx_strand_id
1 'polypeptide(L)'
;MRSAPSDPLLAAVIDQAEALKASLRGERQVNRLYESYIPDRTGSPDASLLVGGRTAPTLPGFPDPGHPLNRAFPRGGATGTRIQPGREAEFNQLSSDRSAVHARALAFGDAVLALLVAHRADGVAPESGRLRGASRWVGREQQLVPDRAKWPAKLNGYQGATLAGLGWLVLACTGLPLTFGQRADLLSHYTLLFLAAGLIACTGTALIYRHGPKLITPPGPLALFPGIVAAVIAFTVWQGQGPVADYYFAGPYDRYDRQYANGCLAASPYRHDAVQAMVDDGVLTVTPVTGGTTLRLGPAEDGSTHPLSPLDRVTRAVLDEYGC
;
A
#
# COMPACT_ATOMS: atom_id res chain seq x y z
N MET A 1 51.02 -17.99 2.63
CA MET A 1 49.72 -18.10 3.32
C MET A 1 49.57 -16.88 4.23
N ARG A 2 48.77 -15.88 3.85
CA ARG A 2 48.44 -14.74 4.73
C ARG A 2 47.03 -15.00 5.26
N SER A 3 46.93 -15.27 6.55
CA SER A 3 45.66 -15.31 7.28
C SER A 3 45.00 -13.93 7.20
N ALA A 4 43.82 -13.85 6.62
CA ALA A 4 42.97 -12.66 6.71
C ALA A 4 42.65 -12.41 8.20
N PRO A 5 42.65 -11.15 8.67
CA PRO A 5 42.24 -10.86 10.04
C PRO A 5 40.78 -11.31 10.21
N SER A 6 40.55 -12.19 11.18
CA SER A 6 39.21 -12.67 11.52
C SER A 6 38.39 -11.50 12.02
N ASP A 7 37.35 -11.12 11.27
CA ASP A 7 36.35 -10.15 11.73
C ASP A 7 35.70 -10.71 13.02
N PRO A 8 35.86 -10.03 14.17
CA PRO A 8 35.39 -10.53 15.47
C PRO A 8 33.88 -10.77 15.48
N LEU A 9 33.10 -10.08 14.63
CA LEU A 9 31.66 -10.29 14.51
C LEU A 9 31.33 -11.55 13.72
N LEU A 10 32.12 -11.86 12.69
CA LEU A 10 31.98 -13.11 11.92
C LEU A 10 32.34 -14.32 12.79
N ALA A 11 33.37 -14.21 13.62
CA ALA A 11 33.72 -15.24 14.61
C ALA A 11 32.58 -15.49 15.61
N ALA A 12 31.96 -14.42 16.13
CA ALA A 12 30.82 -14.54 17.03
C ALA A 12 29.61 -15.24 16.37
N VAL A 13 29.34 -14.98 15.09
CA VAL A 13 28.28 -15.66 14.33
C VAL A 13 28.58 -17.16 14.18
N ILE A 14 29.83 -17.51 13.86
CA ILE A 14 30.26 -18.91 13.70
C ILE A 14 30.14 -19.67 15.03
N ASP A 15 30.62 -19.09 16.14
CA ASP A 15 30.54 -19.70 17.47
C ASP A 15 29.08 -19.98 17.88
N GLN A 16 28.17 -19.03 17.65
CA GLN A 16 26.76 -19.21 17.96
C GLN A 16 26.07 -20.23 17.02
N ALA A 17 26.50 -20.33 15.77
CA ALA A 17 26.01 -21.36 14.84
C ALA A 17 26.42 -22.77 15.29
N GLU A 18 27.65 -22.94 15.78
CA GLU A 18 28.13 -24.21 16.32
C GLU A 18 27.41 -24.59 17.62
N ALA A 19 27.20 -23.63 18.51
CA ALA A 19 26.40 -23.82 19.73
C ALA A 19 24.95 -24.23 19.43
N LEU A 20 24.34 -23.64 18.39
CA LEU A 20 23.01 -24.01 17.93
C LEU A 20 22.99 -25.42 17.32
N LYS A 21 23.97 -25.76 16.48
CA LYS A 21 24.11 -27.10 15.87
C LYS A 21 24.31 -28.20 16.91
N ALA A 22 25.04 -27.93 17.99
CA ALA A 22 25.21 -28.86 19.11
C ALA A 22 23.88 -29.15 19.84
N SER A 23 22.98 -28.17 19.88
CA SER A 23 21.69 -28.26 20.57
C SER A 23 20.63 -29.11 19.82
N LEU A 24 20.71 -29.19 18.48
CA LEU A 24 19.78 -29.96 17.64
C LEU A 24 19.90 -31.49 17.76
N ARG A 25 20.98 -32.04 18.33
CA ARG A 25 21.17 -33.50 18.43
C ARG A 25 20.38 -34.18 19.56
N GLY A 26 19.78 -33.41 20.48
CA GLY A 26 19.07 -33.94 21.66
C GLY A 26 17.59 -34.33 21.44
N GLU A 27 16.93 -33.89 20.37
CA GLU A 27 15.46 -33.96 20.26
C GLU A 27 14.85 -35.35 19.92
N ARG A 28 15.66 -36.41 19.75
CA ARG A 28 15.15 -37.70 19.24
C ARG A 28 14.28 -38.51 20.23
N GLN A 29 14.11 -38.07 21.49
CA GLN A 29 13.32 -38.82 22.49
C GLN A 29 12.09 -38.07 23.04
N VAL A 30 11.80 -36.84 22.57
CA VAL A 30 10.66 -36.01 23.03
C VAL A 30 9.34 -36.77 22.95
N ASN A 31 9.12 -37.50 21.87
CA ASN A 31 7.84 -38.15 21.61
C ASN A 31 7.53 -39.30 22.57
N ARG A 32 8.56 -39.86 23.23
CA ARG A 32 8.43 -40.95 24.21
C ARG A 32 8.10 -40.45 25.62
N LEU A 33 8.14 -39.14 25.89
CA LEU A 33 7.81 -38.57 27.21
C LEU A 33 6.29 -38.46 27.45
N TYR A 34 5.50 -38.55 26.40
CA TYR A 34 4.06 -38.36 26.45
C TYR A 34 3.33 -39.70 26.31
N GLU A 35 2.24 -39.86 27.04
CA GLU A 35 1.31 -40.99 26.88
C GLU A 35 -0.10 -40.50 26.54
N SER A 36 -0.89 -41.37 25.92
CA SER A 36 -2.34 -41.21 25.86
C SER A 36 -2.96 -41.66 27.19
N TYR A 37 -3.92 -40.90 27.70
CA TYR A 37 -4.61 -41.21 28.95
C TYR A 37 -6.12 -41.04 28.82
N ILE A 38 -6.84 -41.71 29.72
CA ILE A 38 -8.30 -41.63 29.86
C ILE A 38 -8.58 -40.78 31.11
N PRO A 39 -9.17 -39.57 30.96
CA PRO A 39 -9.51 -38.70 32.09
C PRO A 39 -10.61 -39.30 32.96
N ASP A 40 -10.60 -38.96 34.25
CA ASP A 40 -11.66 -39.36 35.17
C ASP A 40 -12.99 -38.64 34.87
N ARG A 41 -14.12 -39.29 35.15
CA ARG A 41 -15.48 -38.82 34.77
C ARG A 41 -15.89 -37.44 35.32
N THR A 42 -15.17 -36.91 36.30
CA THR A 42 -15.43 -35.60 36.92
C THR A 42 -14.44 -34.52 36.48
N GLY A 43 -13.42 -34.87 35.69
CA GLY A 43 -12.43 -33.93 35.16
C GLY A 43 -12.92 -33.26 33.89
N SER A 44 -13.07 -31.94 33.92
CA SER A 44 -13.04 -31.14 32.69
C SER A 44 -11.74 -31.43 31.93
N PRO A 45 -11.73 -31.51 30.59
CA PRO A 45 -10.50 -31.55 29.80
C PRO A 45 -9.82 -30.18 29.88
N ASP A 46 -9.20 -29.89 31.03
CA ASP A 46 -8.36 -28.72 31.18
C ASP A 46 -6.98 -28.99 30.56
N ALA A 47 -6.38 -27.95 29.96
CA ALA A 47 -5.10 -28.00 29.24
C ALA A 47 -3.87 -28.23 30.14
N SER A 48 -4.08 -28.68 31.37
CA SER A 48 -3.02 -29.03 32.32
C SER A 48 -2.33 -30.33 31.91
N LEU A 49 -1.00 -30.34 31.86
CA LEU A 49 -0.20 -31.54 31.58
C LEU A 49 -0.16 -32.52 32.78
N LEU A 50 -0.80 -32.19 33.90
CA LEU A 50 -0.78 -32.89 35.19
C LEU A 50 -2.21 -33.25 35.65
N VAL A 51 -3.02 -33.84 34.77
CA VAL A 51 -4.43 -34.19 35.06
C VAL A 51 -4.56 -35.64 35.56
N GLY A 52 -5.43 -35.83 36.57
CA GLY A 52 -5.82 -37.14 37.10
C GLY A 52 -6.53 -38.01 36.06
N GLY A 53 -6.27 -39.31 36.11
CA GLY A 53 -6.81 -40.30 35.17
C GLY A 53 -5.88 -41.49 34.98
N ARG A 54 -6.36 -42.51 34.25
CA ARG A 54 -5.62 -43.75 34.01
C ARG A 54 -4.91 -43.77 32.66
N THR A 55 -3.71 -44.35 32.60
CA THR A 55 -2.97 -44.56 31.35
C THR A 55 -3.80 -45.40 30.38
N ALA A 56 -3.83 -44.99 29.11
CA ALA A 56 -4.55 -45.76 28.09
C ALA A 56 -3.83 -47.11 27.86
N PRO A 57 -4.55 -48.22 27.64
CA PRO A 57 -3.89 -49.50 27.39
C PRO A 57 -3.03 -49.42 26.12
N THR A 58 -1.89 -50.08 26.09
CA THR A 58 -1.01 -50.07 24.91
C THR A 58 -1.53 -50.97 23.79
N LEU A 59 -1.05 -50.78 22.56
CA LEU A 59 -1.35 -51.67 21.43
C LEU A 59 -0.51 -52.95 21.55
N PRO A 60 -1.06 -54.13 21.18
CA PRO A 60 -0.28 -55.36 21.09
C PRO A 60 0.96 -55.17 20.21
N GLY A 61 2.13 -55.63 20.69
CA GLY A 61 3.42 -55.45 20.00
C GLY A 61 4.14 -54.12 20.29
N PHE A 62 3.50 -53.17 20.98
CA PHE A 62 4.09 -51.88 21.36
C PHE A 62 3.90 -51.61 22.85
N PRO A 63 4.68 -52.24 23.75
CA PRO A 63 4.47 -52.15 25.19
C PRO A 63 4.81 -50.78 25.79
N ASP A 64 5.56 -49.94 25.09
CA ASP A 64 5.92 -48.59 25.51
C ASP A 64 4.71 -47.63 25.36
N PRO A 65 4.14 -47.08 26.46
CA PRO A 65 3.03 -46.12 26.39
C PRO A 65 3.34 -44.86 25.58
N GLY A 66 4.61 -44.48 25.48
CA GLY A 66 5.07 -43.32 24.70
C GLY A 66 5.38 -43.61 23.25
N HIS A 67 5.14 -44.84 22.79
CA HIS A 67 5.34 -45.19 21.39
C HIS A 67 4.42 -44.33 20.49
N PRO A 68 4.92 -43.77 19.37
CA PRO A 68 4.11 -42.90 18.49
C PRO A 68 2.78 -43.52 18.04
N LEU A 69 2.76 -44.84 17.82
CA LEU A 69 1.52 -45.57 17.48
C LEU A 69 0.51 -45.60 18.63
N ASN A 70 0.95 -45.73 19.88
CA ASN A 70 0.05 -45.69 21.04
C ASN A 70 -0.56 -44.29 21.27
N ARG A 71 0.09 -43.23 20.77
CA ARG A 71 -0.40 -41.84 20.82
C ARG A 71 -1.33 -41.49 19.65
N ALA A 72 -1.07 -42.04 18.46
CA ALA A 72 -1.78 -41.67 17.24
C ALA A 72 -3.14 -42.35 17.05
N PHE A 73 -3.44 -43.41 17.81
CA PHE A 73 -4.72 -44.13 17.72
C PHE A 73 -5.72 -43.63 18.77
N PRO A 74 -6.73 -42.82 18.39
CA PRO A 74 -7.78 -42.39 19.30
C PRO A 74 -8.71 -43.58 19.60
N ARG A 75 -8.78 -43.99 20.87
CA ARG A 75 -9.73 -45.00 21.32
C ARG A 75 -10.99 -44.28 21.78
N GLY A 76 -12.13 -44.63 21.17
CA GLY A 76 -13.39 -43.89 21.27
C GLY A 76 -13.75 -43.46 22.69
N GLY A 77 -13.84 -42.14 22.90
CA GLY A 77 -14.20 -41.49 24.16
C GLY A 77 -13.04 -40.69 24.78
N ALA A 78 -13.00 -39.39 24.50
CA ALA A 78 -12.17 -38.34 25.13
C ALA A 78 -10.79 -38.80 25.65
N THR A 79 -9.84 -39.05 24.75
CA THR A 79 -8.44 -39.34 25.09
C THR A 79 -7.62 -38.05 25.07
N GLY A 80 -6.95 -37.75 26.17
CA GLY A 80 -6.02 -36.62 26.29
C GLY A 80 -4.57 -37.07 26.14
N THR A 81 -3.65 -36.11 25.96
CA THR A 81 -2.20 -36.34 26.01
C THR A 81 -1.61 -35.74 27.27
N ARG A 82 -0.84 -36.53 28.04
CA ARG A 82 -0.13 -36.05 29.24
C ARG A 82 1.31 -36.56 29.28
N ILE A 83 2.11 -36.02 30.19
CA ILE A 83 3.46 -36.52 30.48
C ILE A 83 3.32 -37.89 31.17
N GLN A 84 4.19 -38.84 30.82
CA GLN A 84 4.24 -40.14 31.51
C GLN A 84 4.49 -39.95 33.01
N PRO A 85 3.70 -40.60 33.88
CA PRO A 85 3.90 -40.52 35.33
C PRO A 85 5.32 -40.91 35.74
N GLY A 86 5.95 -40.11 36.60
CA GLY A 86 7.32 -40.35 37.10
C GLY A 86 8.44 -39.87 36.17
N ARG A 87 8.11 -39.21 35.06
CA ARG A 87 9.08 -38.62 34.11
C ARG A 87 9.04 -37.10 34.09
N GLU A 88 8.51 -36.49 35.15
CA GLU A 88 8.42 -35.04 35.29
C GLU A 88 9.81 -34.39 35.35
N ALA A 89 10.79 -35.05 35.95
CA ALA A 89 12.18 -34.60 35.99
C ALA A 89 12.80 -34.53 34.58
N GLU A 90 12.56 -35.53 33.74
CA GLU A 90 13.02 -35.55 32.35
C GLU A 90 12.30 -34.50 31.51
N PHE A 91 11.01 -34.28 31.74
CA PHE A 91 10.25 -33.20 31.11
C PHE A 91 10.78 -31.82 31.49
N ASN A 92 11.09 -31.59 32.77
CA ASN A 92 11.68 -30.35 33.25
C ASN A 92 13.07 -30.11 32.65
N GLN A 93 13.89 -31.16 32.56
CA GLN A 93 15.19 -31.10 31.90
C GLN A 93 15.05 -30.76 30.40
N LEU A 94 14.10 -31.39 29.71
CA LEU A 94 13.83 -31.10 28.31
C LEU A 94 13.28 -29.68 28.09
N SER A 95 12.47 -29.18 29.02
CA SER A 95 11.99 -27.79 29.03
C SER A 95 13.14 -26.81 29.21
N SER A 96 14.08 -27.10 30.11
CA SER A 96 15.31 -26.30 30.29
C SER A 96 16.24 -26.40 29.08
N ASP A 97 16.33 -27.55 28.42
CA ASP A 97 17.12 -27.73 27.20
C ASP A 97 16.49 -26.95 26.04
N ARG A 98 15.16 -26.95 25.92
CA ARG A 98 14.43 -26.11 24.95
C ARG A 98 14.62 -24.64 25.19
N SER A 99 14.52 -24.18 26.44
CA SER A 99 14.76 -22.77 26.76
C SER A 99 16.21 -22.37 26.48
N ALA A 100 17.17 -23.28 26.71
CA ALA A 100 18.56 -23.08 26.33
C ALA A 100 18.78 -23.06 24.81
N VAL A 101 18.11 -23.93 24.03
CA VAL A 101 18.12 -23.89 22.55
C VAL A 101 17.55 -22.57 22.06
N HIS A 102 16.42 -22.14 22.62
CA HIS A 102 15.78 -20.87 22.28
C HIS A 102 16.69 -19.68 22.59
N ALA A 103 17.33 -19.66 23.77
CA ALA A 103 18.29 -18.63 24.14
C ALA A 103 19.50 -18.59 23.19
N ARG A 104 20.02 -19.76 22.78
CA ARG A 104 21.11 -19.87 21.79
C ARG A 104 20.68 -19.41 20.40
N ALA A 105 19.45 -19.71 19.98
CA ALA A 105 18.90 -19.23 18.71
C ALA A 105 18.75 -17.70 18.69
N LEU A 106 18.31 -17.11 19.80
CA LEU A 106 18.28 -15.65 19.97
C LEU A 106 19.69 -15.05 19.94
N ALA A 107 20.65 -15.65 20.66
CA ALA A 107 22.04 -15.18 20.66
C ALA A 107 22.69 -15.24 19.27
N PHE A 108 22.41 -16.30 18.49
CA PHE A 108 22.81 -16.38 17.09
C PHE A 108 22.17 -15.27 16.24
N GLY A 109 20.86 -15.04 16.41
CA GLY A 109 20.14 -13.96 15.73
C GLY A 109 20.72 -12.58 16.06
N ASP A 110 21.05 -12.31 17.33
CA ASP A 110 21.67 -11.07 17.79
C ASP A 110 23.07 -10.87 17.18
N ALA A 111 23.88 -11.93 17.09
CA ALA A 111 25.21 -11.87 16.47
C ALA A 111 25.14 -11.57 14.95
N VAL A 112 24.23 -12.22 14.23
CA VAL A 112 24.00 -11.96 12.79
C VAL A 112 23.54 -10.53 12.57
N LEU A 113 22.64 -10.04 13.43
CA LEU A 113 22.16 -8.68 13.35
C LEU A 113 23.27 -7.65 13.61
N ALA A 114 24.11 -7.88 14.62
CA ALA A 114 25.26 -7.03 14.91
C ALA A 114 26.23 -6.94 13.72
N LEU A 115 26.49 -8.08 13.05
CA LEU A 115 27.28 -8.14 11.82
C LEU A 115 26.63 -7.33 10.68
N LEU A 116 25.32 -7.45 10.48
CA LEU A 116 24.59 -6.70 9.44
C LEU A 116 24.57 -5.19 9.72
N VAL A 117 24.49 -4.78 10.98
CA VAL A 117 24.54 -3.36 11.39
C VAL A 117 25.96 -2.80 11.20
N ALA A 118 27.00 -3.56 11.53
CA ALA A 118 28.39 -3.15 11.29
C ALA A 118 28.66 -2.96 9.79
N HIS A 119 28.25 -3.92 8.94
CA HIS A 119 28.38 -3.79 7.48
C HIS A 119 27.56 -2.62 6.89
N ARG A 120 26.49 -2.18 7.56
CA ARG A 120 25.75 -0.97 7.20
C ARG A 120 26.54 0.32 7.47
N ALA A 121 27.36 0.34 8.52
CA ALA A 121 28.24 1.48 8.81
C ALA A 121 29.32 1.65 7.73
N ASP A 122 29.68 0.57 7.03
CA ASP A 122 30.64 0.55 5.91
C ASP A 122 30.02 0.88 4.54
N GLY A 123 28.75 1.33 4.49
CA GLY A 123 28.16 1.96 3.31
C GLY A 123 27.39 1.03 2.35
N VAL A 124 27.29 -0.27 2.63
CA VAL A 124 26.47 -1.19 1.82
C VAL A 124 25.11 -1.37 2.51
N ALA A 125 24.08 -0.69 1.99
CA ALA A 125 22.72 -0.80 2.53
C ALA A 125 22.03 -2.09 2.03
N PRO A 126 21.72 -3.08 2.89
CA PRO A 126 20.85 -4.17 2.49
C PRO A 126 19.41 -3.66 2.32
N GLU A 127 18.67 -4.24 1.37
CA GLU A 127 17.26 -3.93 1.11
C GLU A 127 16.44 -3.93 2.42
N SER A 128 15.72 -2.83 2.68
CA SER A 128 14.96 -2.61 3.92
C SER A 128 13.95 -3.73 4.25
N GLY A 129 13.49 -4.48 3.23
CA GLY A 129 12.64 -5.66 3.39
C GLY A 129 13.34 -6.86 4.04
N ARG A 130 14.63 -7.10 3.74
CA ARG A 130 15.39 -8.23 4.31
C ARG A 130 15.73 -8.01 5.77
N LEU A 131 16.06 -6.77 6.15
CA LEU A 131 16.26 -6.35 7.54
C LEU A 131 15.00 -6.56 8.38
N ARG A 132 13.83 -6.23 7.82
CA ARG A 132 12.55 -6.40 8.51
C ARG A 132 12.19 -7.89 8.70
N GLY A 133 12.48 -8.73 7.71
CA GLY A 133 12.31 -10.17 7.81
C GLY A 133 13.20 -10.79 8.89
N ALA A 134 14.48 -10.42 8.91
CA ALA A 134 15.44 -10.88 9.91
C ALA A 134 15.08 -10.39 11.32
N SER A 135 14.71 -9.13 11.49
CA SER A 135 14.33 -8.58 12.81
C SER A 135 13.04 -9.20 13.37
N ARG A 136 12.11 -9.58 12.48
CA ARG A 136 10.87 -10.28 12.86
C ARG A 136 11.15 -11.71 13.30
N TRP A 137 12.13 -12.37 12.69
CA TRP A 137 12.58 -13.70 13.09
C TRP A 137 13.22 -13.74 14.49
N VAL A 138 13.95 -12.68 14.87
CA VAL A 138 14.60 -12.53 16.19
C VAL A 138 13.64 -11.98 17.27
N GLY A 139 12.39 -11.65 16.94
CA GLY A 139 11.41 -11.12 17.90
C GLY A 139 11.70 -9.71 18.41
N ARG A 140 12.68 -9.00 17.83
CA ARG A 140 13.12 -7.64 18.22
C ARG A 140 12.70 -6.56 17.21
N GLU A 141 11.62 -6.78 16.45
CA GLU A 141 11.13 -5.82 15.45
C GLU A 141 10.96 -4.40 16.02
N GLN A 142 10.50 -4.27 17.27
CA GLN A 142 10.30 -2.99 17.97
C GLN A 142 11.59 -2.24 18.31
N GLN A 143 12.73 -2.92 18.46
CA GLN A 143 14.01 -2.28 18.79
C GLN A 143 14.76 -1.78 17.55
N LEU A 144 14.43 -2.29 16.36
CA LEU A 144 15.19 -2.07 15.12
C LEU A 144 14.38 -1.36 14.04
N VAL A 145 13.06 -1.48 14.10
CA VAL A 145 12.12 -0.69 13.30
C VAL A 145 11.36 0.17 14.29
N PRO A 146 11.63 1.49 14.37
CA PRO A 146 10.89 2.36 15.29
C PRO A 146 9.39 2.21 15.04
N ASP A 147 8.64 2.09 16.13
CA ASP A 147 7.18 2.01 16.15
C ASP A 147 6.60 3.05 15.18
N ARG A 148 5.54 2.69 14.44
CA ARG A 148 4.83 3.69 13.61
C ARG A 148 4.51 4.88 14.51
N ALA A 149 4.89 6.08 14.06
CA ALA A 149 4.54 7.32 14.74
C ALA A 149 3.04 7.28 15.08
N LYS A 150 2.73 7.31 16.38
CA LYS A 150 1.36 7.22 16.87
C LYS A 150 0.72 8.59 16.72
N TRP A 151 -0.59 8.61 16.51
CA TRP A 151 -1.34 9.86 16.55
C TRP A 151 -1.17 10.52 17.94
N PRO A 152 -0.87 11.83 18.00
CA PRO A 152 -0.76 12.52 19.28
C PRO A 152 -2.13 12.53 19.98
N ALA A 153 -2.13 12.36 21.30
CA ALA A 153 -3.36 12.36 22.10
C ALA A 153 -4.09 13.71 22.07
N LYS A 154 -3.35 14.81 21.87
CA LYS A 154 -3.88 16.16 21.64
C LYS A 154 -3.12 16.82 20.50
N LEU A 155 -3.85 17.43 19.57
CA LEU A 155 -3.25 18.18 18.47
C LEU A 155 -2.88 19.59 18.94
N ASN A 156 -1.63 20.00 18.69
CA ASN A 156 -1.23 21.41 18.78
C ASN A 156 -1.80 22.20 17.59
N GLY A 157 -1.97 23.52 17.72
CA GLY A 157 -2.47 24.40 16.65
C GLY A 157 -1.70 24.26 15.34
N TYR A 158 -0.38 24.09 15.39
CA TYR A 158 0.44 23.84 14.20
C TYR A 158 0.15 22.49 13.51
N GLN A 159 -0.09 21.46 14.32
CA GLN A 159 -0.44 20.12 13.81
C GLN A 159 -1.86 20.12 13.23
N GLY A 160 -2.79 20.83 13.88
CA GLY A 160 -4.14 21.06 13.38
C GLY A 160 -4.15 21.80 12.05
N ALA A 161 -3.38 22.88 11.91
CA ALA A 161 -3.23 23.62 10.66
C ALA A 161 -2.66 22.74 9.53
N THR A 162 -1.74 21.83 9.86
CA THR A 162 -1.16 20.89 8.90
C THR A 162 -2.18 19.89 8.37
N LEU A 163 -3.00 19.34 9.26
CA LEU A 163 -4.10 18.47 8.88
C LEU A 163 -5.17 19.21 8.09
N ALA A 164 -5.43 20.48 8.42
CA ALA A 164 -6.35 21.32 7.65
C ALA A 164 -5.85 21.54 6.21
N GLY A 165 -4.57 21.85 6.02
CA GLY A 165 -3.96 21.97 4.70
C GLY A 165 -4.02 20.68 3.88
N LEU A 166 -3.71 19.54 4.51
CA LEU A 166 -3.82 18.23 3.87
C LEU A 166 -5.28 17.87 3.52
N GLY A 167 -6.22 18.17 4.43
CA GLY A 167 -7.64 17.96 4.21
C GLY A 167 -8.18 18.82 3.07
N TRP A 168 -7.75 20.09 2.98
CA TRP A 168 -8.10 20.97 1.87
C TRP A 168 -7.56 20.46 0.54
N LEU A 169 -6.33 19.93 0.51
CA LEU A 169 -5.78 19.29 -0.69
C LEU A 169 -6.63 18.11 -1.16
N VAL A 170 -7.03 17.22 -0.25
CA VAL A 170 -7.92 16.09 -0.59
C VAL A 170 -9.24 16.61 -1.14
N LEU A 171 -9.82 17.63 -0.52
CA LEU A 171 -11.07 18.24 -0.98
C LEU A 171 -10.92 18.87 -2.38
N ALA A 172 -9.83 19.58 -2.64
CA ALA A 172 -9.55 20.16 -3.96
C ALA A 172 -9.42 19.08 -5.04
N CYS A 173 -8.68 18.00 -4.77
CA CYS A 173 -8.54 16.87 -5.69
C CYS A 173 -9.86 16.11 -5.89
N THR A 174 -10.71 16.04 -4.86
CA THR A 174 -12.03 15.38 -4.93
C THR A 174 -12.99 16.14 -5.85
N GLY A 175 -12.77 17.45 -6.04
CA GLY A 175 -13.53 18.27 -6.99
C GLY A 175 -13.19 18.00 -8.47
N LEU A 176 -12.05 17.36 -8.77
CA LEU A 176 -11.60 17.14 -10.15
C LEU A 176 -12.60 16.32 -10.98
N PRO A 177 -13.07 15.13 -10.55
CA PRO A 177 -14.01 14.36 -11.36
C PRO A 177 -15.31 15.13 -11.64
N LEU A 178 -15.78 15.93 -10.69
CA LEU A 178 -17.01 16.70 -10.83
C LEU A 178 -16.83 17.89 -11.78
N THR A 179 -15.75 18.65 -11.65
CA THR A 179 -15.47 19.79 -12.54
C THR A 179 -15.25 19.35 -13.98
N PHE A 180 -14.45 18.31 -14.20
CA PHE A 180 -14.23 17.74 -15.52
C PHE A 180 -15.48 17.07 -16.08
N GLY A 181 -16.22 16.32 -15.27
CA GLY A 181 -17.47 15.68 -15.69
C GLY A 181 -18.56 16.67 -16.06
N GLN A 182 -18.65 17.81 -15.37
CA GLN A 182 -19.56 18.89 -15.72
C GLN A 182 -19.18 19.53 -17.06
N ARG A 183 -17.89 19.78 -17.31
CA ARG A 183 -17.44 20.42 -18.56
C ARG A 183 -17.49 19.46 -19.76
N ALA A 184 -17.29 18.17 -19.53
CA ALA A 184 -17.42 17.12 -20.54
C ALA A 184 -18.88 16.71 -20.85
N ASP A 185 -19.87 17.38 -20.24
CA ASP A 185 -21.30 17.05 -20.32
C ASP A 185 -21.63 15.58 -19.94
N LEU A 186 -20.79 14.98 -19.09
CA LEU A 186 -20.93 13.61 -18.58
C LEU A 186 -21.83 13.54 -17.34
N LEU A 187 -22.67 14.55 -17.10
CA LEU A 187 -23.59 14.58 -15.96
C LEU A 187 -24.63 13.46 -16.01
N SER A 188 -24.91 12.91 -17.21
CA SER A 188 -25.66 11.68 -17.41
C SER A 188 -25.08 10.48 -16.64
N HIS A 189 -23.77 10.51 -16.34
CA HIS A 189 -23.03 9.49 -15.60
C HIS A 189 -22.63 9.97 -14.19
N TYR A 190 -23.47 10.79 -13.54
CA TYR A 190 -23.19 11.36 -12.22
C TYR A 190 -22.74 10.30 -11.18
N THR A 191 -23.30 9.09 -11.22
CA THR A 191 -22.93 8.00 -10.30
C THR A 191 -21.46 7.62 -10.39
N LEU A 192 -20.90 7.52 -11.60
CA LEU A 192 -19.48 7.23 -11.82
C LEU A 192 -18.59 8.39 -11.36
N LEU A 193 -19.02 9.63 -11.62
CA LEU A 193 -18.28 10.82 -11.18
C LEU A 193 -18.23 10.92 -9.65
N PHE A 194 -19.35 10.65 -8.96
CA PHE A 194 -19.40 10.60 -7.51
C PHE A 194 -18.60 9.42 -6.94
N LEU A 195 -18.60 8.25 -7.59
CA LEU A 195 -17.75 7.13 -7.18
C LEU A 195 -16.26 7.46 -7.32
N ALA A 196 -15.86 8.10 -8.42
CA ALA A 196 -14.48 8.54 -8.62
C ALA A 196 -14.06 9.58 -7.56
N ALA A 197 -14.91 10.58 -7.31
CA ALA A 197 -14.68 11.57 -6.25
C ALA A 197 -14.60 10.90 -4.87
N GLY A 198 -15.53 9.99 -4.56
CA GLY A 198 -15.52 9.22 -3.32
C GLY A 198 -14.27 8.37 -3.15
N LEU A 199 -13.75 7.76 -4.23
CA LEU A 199 -12.52 6.98 -4.20
C LEU A 199 -11.30 7.88 -3.91
N ILE A 200 -11.24 9.07 -4.49
CA ILE A 200 -10.19 10.06 -4.19
C ILE A 200 -10.27 10.50 -2.72
N ALA A 201 -11.47 10.81 -2.21
CA ALA A 201 -11.66 11.20 -0.82
C ALA A 201 -11.26 10.09 0.15
N CYS A 202 -11.68 8.85 -0.11
CA CYS A 202 -11.34 7.69 0.72
C CYS A 202 -9.84 7.39 0.71
N THR A 203 -9.21 7.38 -0.47
CA THR A 203 -7.77 7.11 -0.60
C THR A 203 -6.93 8.22 0.01
N GLY A 204 -7.28 9.49 -0.23
CA GLY A 204 -6.63 10.65 0.39
C GLY A 204 -6.73 10.62 1.91
N THR A 205 -7.92 10.35 2.46
CA THR A 205 -8.13 10.24 3.91
C THR A 205 -7.35 9.07 4.50
N ALA A 206 -7.32 7.91 3.83
CA ALA A 206 -6.54 6.76 4.28
C ALA A 206 -5.02 7.04 4.29
N LEU A 207 -4.52 7.79 3.29
CA LEU A 207 -3.12 8.22 3.25
C LEU A 207 -2.80 9.20 4.39
N ILE A 208 -3.67 10.17 4.66
CA ILE A 208 -3.53 11.08 5.81
C ILE A 208 -3.57 10.28 7.11
N TYR A 209 -4.49 9.34 7.27
CA TYR A 209 -4.59 8.51 8.46
C TYR A 209 -3.30 7.69 8.70
N ARG A 210 -2.73 7.14 7.62
CA ARG A 210 -1.54 6.27 7.66
C ARG A 210 -0.22 7.03 7.84
N HIS A 211 -0.07 8.19 7.19
CA HIS A 211 1.19 8.93 7.11
C HIS A 211 1.18 10.25 7.91
N GLY A 212 0.01 10.74 8.27
CA GLY A 212 -0.21 11.97 9.04
C GLY A 212 0.63 12.07 10.31
N PRO A 213 0.75 11.04 11.15
CA PRO A 213 1.58 11.11 12.35
C PRO A 213 3.03 11.47 12.05
N LYS A 214 3.60 10.96 10.94
CA LYS A 214 4.97 11.29 10.53
C LYS A 214 5.08 12.76 10.10
N LEU A 215 4.08 13.25 9.36
CA LEU A 215 4.08 14.62 8.82
C LEU A 215 3.94 15.69 9.91
N ILE A 216 3.33 15.36 11.06
CA ILE A 216 3.08 16.29 12.17
C ILE A 216 4.05 16.12 13.36
N THR A 217 5.04 15.22 13.25
CA THR A 217 6.05 14.97 14.31
C THR A 217 7.11 16.07 14.51
N PRO A 218 7.47 16.94 13.54
CA PRO A 218 8.44 17.99 13.81
C PRO A 218 7.95 18.92 14.94
N PRO A 219 8.78 19.25 15.95
CA PRO A 219 8.39 20.19 16.99
C PRO A 219 8.32 21.63 16.45
N GLY A 220 7.35 22.40 16.96
CA GLY A 220 7.25 23.84 16.73
C GLY A 220 6.76 24.24 15.32
N PRO A 221 7.16 25.41 14.79
CA PRO A 221 6.62 25.95 13.54
C PRO A 221 6.98 25.12 12.30
N LEU A 222 8.03 24.29 12.38
CA LEU A 222 8.40 23.37 11.28
C LEU A 222 7.32 22.32 10.99
N ALA A 223 6.45 22.02 11.97
CA ALA A 223 5.31 21.14 11.75
C ALA A 223 4.36 21.65 10.66
N LEU A 224 4.31 22.97 10.44
CA LEU A 224 3.43 23.60 9.46
C LEU A 224 3.83 23.35 8.01
N PHE A 225 5.12 23.10 7.75
CA PHE A 225 5.65 23.11 6.39
C PHE A 225 4.92 22.15 5.43
N PRO A 226 4.65 20.87 5.81
CA PRO A 226 3.88 19.97 4.96
C PRO A 226 2.46 20.49 4.68
N GLY A 227 1.85 21.15 5.67
CA GLY A 227 0.51 21.75 5.56
C GLY A 227 0.48 22.94 4.62
N ILE A 228 1.48 23.81 4.69
CA ILE A 228 1.63 24.97 3.80
C ILE A 228 1.82 24.51 2.36
N VAL A 229 2.73 23.54 2.15
CA VAL A 229 2.92 22.96 0.81
C VAL A 229 1.62 22.35 0.28
N ALA A 230 0.91 21.57 1.11
CA ALA A 230 -0.37 21.01 0.73
C ALA A 230 -1.42 22.08 0.41
N ALA A 231 -1.48 23.17 1.18
CA ALA A 231 -2.40 24.28 0.94
C ALA A 231 -2.09 25.04 -0.35
N VAL A 232 -0.80 25.28 -0.66
CA VAL A 232 -0.38 25.90 -1.92
C VAL A 232 -0.79 25.00 -3.10
N ILE A 233 -0.52 23.70 -3.01
CA ILE A 233 -0.94 22.75 -4.05
C ILE A 233 -2.47 22.75 -4.16
N ALA A 234 -3.20 22.69 -3.05
CA ALA A 234 -4.66 22.70 -3.02
C ALA A 234 -5.21 23.95 -3.74
N PHE A 235 -4.62 25.12 -3.45
CA PHE A 235 -4.99 26.36 -4.10
C PHE A 235 -4.71 26.31 -5.62
N THR A 236 -3.54 25.84 -6.04
CA THR A 236 -3.22 25.71 -7.47
C THR A 236 -4.16 24.74 -8.20
N VAL A 237 -4.50 23.60 -7.58
CA VAL A 237 -5.46 22.64 -8.13
C VAL A 237 -6.85 23.27 -8.22
N TRP A 238 -7.29 23.95 -7.16
CA TRP A 238 -8.60 24.59 -7.11
C TRP A 238 -8.77 25.69 -8.15
N GLN A 239 -7.75 26.52 -8.34
CA GLN A 239 -7.76 27.60 -9.34
C GLN A 239 -7.54 27.06 -10.76
N GLY A 240 -6.73 26.01 -10.92
CA GLY A 240 -6.36 25.47 -12.23
C GLY A 240 -7.40 24.54 -12.84
N GLN A 241 -8.18 23.81 -12.03
CA GLN A 241 -9.11 22.79 -12.55
C GLN A 241 -10.15 23.35 -13.53
N GLY A 242 -10.69 24.55 -13.28
CA GLY A 242 -11.65 25.20 -14.17
C GLY A 242 -11.04 25.56 -15.52
N PRO A 243 -10.01 26.42 -15.57
CA PRO A 243 -9.34 26.79 -16.81
C PRO A 243 -8.79 25.61 -17.61
N VAL A 244 -8.27 24.58 -16.94
CA VAL A 244 -7.76 23.37 -17.60
C VAL A 244 -8.93 22.55 -18.16
N ALA A 245 -10.00 22.34 -17.39
CA ALA A 245 -11.20 21.68 -17.91
C ALA A 245 -11.79 22.46 -19.08
N ASP A 246 -11.79 23.80 -19.03
CA ASP A 246 -12.31 24.67 -20.09
C ASP A 246 -11.41 24.65 -21.33
N TYR A 247 -10.12 24.45 -21.15
CA TYR A 247 -9.20 24.26 -22.27
C TYR A 247 -9.46 22.94 -23.00
N TYR A 248 -9.70 21.85 -22.26
CA TYR A 248 -9.88 20.50 -22.79
C TYR A 248 -11.32 20.10 -23.09
N PHE A 249 -12.32 20.84 -22.60
CA PHE A 249 -13.74 20.58 -22.79
C PHE A 249 -14.47 21.90 -23.08
N ALA A 250 -13.81 22.77 -23.85
CA ALA A 250 -14.35 24.05 -24.25
C ALA A 250 -15.72 23.88 -24.90
N GLY A 251 -16.61 24.84 -24.66
CA GLY A 251 -17.88 24.91 -25.38
C GLY A 251 -17.62 25.02 -26.89
N PRO A 252 -18.60 24.63 -27.74
CA PRO A 252 -18.41 24.62 -29.18
C PRO A 252 -17.89 25.97 -29.71
N TYR A 253 -18.51 27.09 -29.32
CA TYR A 253 -18.10 28.44 -29.73
C TYR A 253 -16.65 28.82 -29.37
N ASP A 254 -16.22 28.57 -28.13
CA ASP A 254 -14.87 28.92 -27.66
C ASP A 254 -13.77 28.15 -28.40
N ARG A 255 -14.10 26.96 -28.93
CA ARG A 255 -13.23 26.16 -29.79
C ARG A 255 -13.11 26.75 -31.19
N TYR A 256 -14.24 27.16 -31.75
CA TYR A 256 -14.31 27.70 -33.11
C TYR A 256 -13.54 29.02 -33.22
N ASP A 257 -13.61 29.87 -32.20
CA ASP A 257 -12.88 31.15 -32.15
C ASP A 257 -11.36 31.02 -32.29
N ARG A 258 -10.76 29.99 -31.70
CA ARG A 258 -9.31 29.76 -31.77
C ARG A 258 -8.81 29.44 -33.17
N GLN A 259 -9.63 28.80 -34.02
CA GLN A 259 -9.23 28.43 -35.39
C GLN A 259 -9.19 29.63 -36.35
N TYR A 260 -10.07 30.61 -36.16
CA TYR A 260 -10.14 31.80 -37.03
C TYR A 260 -9.38 33.01 -36.48
N ALA A 261 -9.09 33.02 -35.16
CA ALA A 261 -8.30 34.08 -34.54
C ALA A 261 -6.79 33.91 -34.77
N ASN A 262 -6.27 32.67 -34.73
CA ASN A 262 -4.81 32.41 -34.78
C ASN A 262 -4.41 31.23 -35.70
N GLY A 263 -5.35 30.63 -36.43
CA GLY A 263 -5.12 29.46 -37.30
C GLY A 263 -4.91 29.80 -38.78
N CYS A 264 -4.88 28.76 -39.63
CA CYS A 264 -4.60 28.88 -41.06
C CYS A 264 -5.61 29.77 -41.83
N LEU A 265 -6.83 29.92 -41.32
CA LEU A 265 -7.87 30.77 -41.92
C LEU A 265 -7.78 32.25 -41.50
N ALA A 266 -6.87 32.62 -40.61
CA ALA A 266 -6.73 33.99 -40.11
C ALA A 266 -6.33 35.01 -41.20
N ALA A 267 -5.73 34.57 -42.30
CA ALA A 267 -5.37 35.41 -43.46
C ALA A 267 -6.40 35.35 -44.61
N SER A 268 -7.51 34.65 -44.43
CA SER A 268 -8.54 34.42 -45.45
C SER A 268 -9.79 35.30 -45.21
N PRO A 269 -10.78 35.30 -46.14
CA PRO A 269 -12.10 35.90 -45.89
C PRO A 269 -12.85 35.30 -44.69
N TYR A 270 -12.35 34.20 -44.12
CA TYR A 270 -12.91 33.52 -42.96
C TYR A 270 -12.27 33.92 -41.63
N ARG A 271 -11.49 35.01 -41.59
CA ARG A 271 -10.89 35.53 -40.35
C ARG A 271 -11.97 35.97 -39.35
N HIS A 272 -11.64 35.91 -38.06
CA HIS A 272 -12.59 36.06 -36.95
C HIS A 272 -13.44 37.36 -36.98
N ASP A 273 -12.90 38.50 -37.44
CA ASP A 273 -13.62 39.78 -37.56
C ASP A 273 -14.52 39.89 -38.79
N ALA A 274 -14.43 38.94 -39.74
CA ALA A 274 -15.09 38.99 -41.04
C ALA A 274 -16.09 37.84 -41.25
N VAL A 275 -16.50 37.13 -40.19
CA VAL A 275 -17.40 35.99 -40.27
C VAL A 275 -18.56 36.08 -39.28
N GLN A 276 -19.70 35.51 -39.67
CA GLN A 276 -20.77 35.11 -38.78
C GLN A 276 -20.67 33.61 -38.56
N ALA A 277 -20.47 33.20 -37.31
CA ALA A 277 -20.40 31.81 -36.92
C ALA A 277 -21.66 31.43 -36.15
N MET A 278 -22.26 30.29 -36.51
CA MET A 278 -23.36 29.67 -35.77
C MET A 278 -23.03 28.22 -35.48
N VAL A 279 -23.37 27.77 -34.27
CA VAL A 279 -23.30 26.37 -33.89
C VAL A 279 -24.70 25.82 -33.80
N ASP A 280 -24.98 24.77 -34.56
CA ASP A 280 -26.25 24.04 -34.52
C ASP A 280 -25.97 22.54 -34.60
N ASP A 281 -26.57 21.76 -33.70
CA ASP A 281 -26.39 20.30 -33.59
C ASP A 281 -24.91 19.83 -33.63
N GLY A 282 -24.03 20.56 -32.92
CA GLY A 282 -22.59 20.29 -32.87
C GLY A 282 -21.81 20.73 -34.11
N VAL A 283 -22.48 21.11 -35.20
CA VAL A 283 -21.88 21.58 -36.45
C VAL A 283 -21.62 23.08 -36.38
N LEU A 284 -20.40 23.49 -36.72
CA LEU A 284 -20.11 24.90 -36.96
C LEU A 284 -20.42 25.27 -38.40
N THR A 285 -21.24 26.29 -38.55
CA THR A 285 -21.49 26.97 -39.80
C THR A 285 -20.82 28.33 -39.77
N VAL A 286 -19.88 28.59 -40.69
CA VAL A 286 -19.18 29.88 -40.80
C VAL A 286 -19.51 30.54 -42.12
N THR A 287 -20.06 31.75 -42.04
CA THR A 287 -20.46 32.53 -43.21
C THR A 287 -19.67 33.83 -43.25
N PRO A 288 -18.89 34.10 -44.30
CA PRO A 288 -18.15 35.35 -44.43
C PRO A 288 -19.09 36.53 -44.66
N VAL A 289 -18.86 37.63 -43.94
CA VAL A 289 -19.67 38.85 -43.99
C VAL A 289 -19.57 39.53 -45.35
N THR A 290 -18.45 39.37 -46.04
CA THR A 290 -18.23 39.90 -47.40
C THR A 290 -18.96 39.12 -48.49
N GLY A 291 -19.70 38.06 -48.13
CA GLY A 291 -20.27 37.10 -49.06
C GLY A 291 -19.24 36.07 -49.51
N GLY A 292 -19.69 34.85 -49.79
CA GLY A 292 -18.82 33.74 -50.17
C GLY A 292 -19.41 32.38 -49.79
N THR A 293 -18.58 31.36 -49.86
CA THR A 293 -18.96 29.98 -49.54
C THR A 293 -19.14 29.82 -48.03
N THR A 294 -20.22 29.19 -47.59
CA THR A 294 -20.41 28.85 -46.17
C THR A 294 -19.62 27.59 -45.83
N LEU A 295 -18.76 27.65 -44.80
CA LEU A 295 -18.04 26.48 -44.30
C LEU A 295 -18.90 25.71 -43.31
N ARG A 296 -18.92 24.38 -43.43
CA ARG A 296 -19.59 23.46 -42.50
C ARG A 296 -18.57 22.50 -41.91
N LEU A 297 -18.21 22.73 -40.66
CA LEU A 297 -17.27 21.90 -39.93
C LEU A 297 -18.00 20.96 -38.98
N GLY A 298 -17.63 19.69 -39.08
CA GLY A 298 -18.29 18.54 -38.47
C GLY A 298 -18.13 18.46 -36.98
N PRO A 299 -19.01 17.68 -36.33
CA PRO A 299 -19.30 17.84 -34.92
C PRO A 299 -18.04 17.75 -34.09
N ALA A 300 -17.99 18.54 -33.03
CA ALA A 300 -16.96 18.41 -32.00
C ALA A 300 -17.17 17.09 -31.22
N GLU A 301 -16.90 15.95 -31.86
CA GLU A 301 -16.94 14.63 -31.23
C GLU A 301 -15.84 14.50 -30.17
N ASP A 302 -16.10 13.65 -29.17
CA ASP A 302 -15.18 13.26 -28.10
C ASP A 302 -14.55 14.41 -27.31
N GLY A 303 -15.41 15.31 -26.83
CA GLY A 303 -15.04 16.29 -25.80
C GLY A 303 -13.87 17.19 -26.22
N SER A 304 -13.76 17.54 -27.51
CA SER A 304 -12.77 18.47 -28.06
C SER A 304 -11.35 17.93 -28.34
N THR A 305 -11.15 16.60 -28.30
CA THR A 305 -9.83 15.99 -28.54
C THR A 305 -9.47 15.78 -30.02
N HIS A 306 -10.45 15.78 -30.94
CA HIS A 306 -10.22 15.53 -32.38
C HIS A 306 -10.34 16.79 -33.25
N PRO A 307 -9.42 17.05 -34.21
CA PRO A 307 -9.51 18.20 -35.09
C PRO A 307 -10.83 18.22 -35.88
N LEU A 308 -11.41 19.41 -36.03
CA LEU A 308 -12.65 19.61 -36.79
C LEU A 308 -12.43 19.22 -38.25
N SER A 309 -13.38 18.49 -38.82
CA SER A 309 -13.29 17.96 -40.18
C SER A 309 -14.33 18.61 -41.09
N PRO A 310 -14.03 18.82 -42.38
CA PRO A 310 -15.03 19.32 -43.34
C PRO A 310 -16.16 18.31 -43.51
N LEU A 311 -17.42 18.76 -43.37
CA LEU A 311 -18.61 17.91 -43.55
C LEU A 311 -19.01 17.70 -45.00
N ASP A 312 -18.67 18.65 -45.86
CA ASP A 312 -19.02 18.60 -47.27
C ASP A 312 -17.80 18.87 -48.16
N ARG A 313 -17.94 18.49 -49.44
CA ARG A 313 -16.88 18.66 -50.44
C ARG A 313 -16.56 20.13 -50.69
N VAL A 314 -17.54 21.01 -50.48
CA VAL A 314 -17.41 22.44 -50.70
C VAL A 314 -16.50 23.05 -49.63
N THR A 315 -16.73 22.72 -48.37
CA THR A 315 -15.88 23.09 -47.23
C THR A 315 -14.47 22.51 -47.42
N ARG A 316 -14.35 21.24 -47.82
CA ARG A 316 -13.04 20.62 -48.09
C ARG A 316 -12.27 21.38 -49.19
N ALA A 317 -12.92 21.70 -50.30
CA ALA A 317 -12.28 22.43 -51.39
C ALA A 317 -11.80 23.82 -50.97
N VAL A 318 -12.58 24.52 -50.14
CA VAL A 318 -12.17 25.82 -49.60
C VAL A 318 -11.00 25.68 -48.63
N LEU A 319 -11.02 24.69 -47.73
CA LEU A 319 -9.88 24.44 -46.85
C LEU A 319 -8.61 24.14 -47.66
N ASP A 320 -8.69 23.23 -48.64
CA ASP A 320 -7.59 22.87 -49.52
C ASP A 320 -7.03 24.09 -50.29
N GLU A 321 -7.90 25.01 -50.75
CA GLU A 321 -7.51 26.25 -51.44
C GLU A 321 -6.62 27.16 -50.57
N TYR A 322 -6.91 27.23 -49.26
CA TYR A 322 -6.16 28.04 -48.30
C TYR A 322 -5.05 27.25 -47.58
N GLY A 323 -4.80 25.99 -47.95
CA GLY A 323 -3.78 25.13 -47.32
C GLY A 323 -4.13 24.71 -45.90
N CYS A 324 -5.42 24.63 -45.60
CA CYS A 324 -6.04 24.04 -44.42
C CYS A 324 -6.64 22.67 -44.80
#